data_AF-A0A933BBR8-F1
#
_entry.id   AF-A0A933BBR8-F1
#
_cell.length_a   1.000
_cell.length_b   1.000
_cell.length_c   1.000
_cell.angle_alpha   90.00
_cell.angle_beta   90.00
_cell.angle_gamma   90.00
#
_symmetry.space_group_name_H-M   'P 1'
#
loop_
_entity.id
_entity.type
_entity.pdbx_description
1 polymer ?
#
loop_
_entity_poly.entity_id
_entity_poly.type
_entity_poly.pdbx_seq_one_letter_code
_entity_poly.pdbx_strand_id
1 'polypeptide(L)'
;MALRRRIFWILPDLQAGLLKQWCLLVLLTTLLTQGIALGLVWLQDWRLEGEYLFVSHQDAAQPVIMAPTNVGVMEIVLPALVIALALNLAISLFAGLYYSHRLAGPIYRIRRALQEAQEGKPVPPIVLRKNDQFKDLAEDINRLLAGR
;
A
#
# COMPACT_ATOMS: atom_id res chain seq x y z
N MET A 1 -12.98 30.67 -15.41
CA MET A 1 -12.23 29.83 -14.45
C MET A 1 -11.83 28.54 -15.18
N ALA A 2 -10.64 28.49 -15.79
CA ALA A 2 -10.24 27.34 -16.61
C ALA A 2 -9.92 26.15 -15.69
N LEU A 3 -10.67 25.05 -15.84
CA LEU A 3 -10.40 23.78 -15.18
C LEU A 3 -9.02 23.30 -15.59
N ARG A 4 -8.02 23.56 -14.75
CA ARG A 4 -6.64 23.04 -14.90
C ARG A 4 -6.73 21.52 -14.88
N ARG A 5 -6.68 20.88 -16.05
CA ARG A 5 -6.64 19.41 -16.18
C ARG A 5 -5.46 18.90 -15.33
N ARG A 6 -5.78 18.29 -14.18
CA ARG A 6 -4.78 17.60 -13.35
C ARG A 6 -4.44 16.29 -14.05
N ILE A 7 -3.45 16.34 -14.94
CA ILE A 7 -2.92 15.14 -15.58
C ILE A 7 -2.20 14.34 -14.48
N PHE A 8 -2.83 13.25 -14.04
CA PHE A 8 -2.29 12.40 -12.97
C PHE A 8 -1.08 11.57 -13.43
N TRP A 9 -1.04 11.27 -14.72
CA TRP A 9 -0.02 10.45 -15.38
C TRP A 9 0.99 11.36 -16.10
N ILE A 10 2.09 11.71 -15.43
CA ILE A 10 3.17 12.53 -16.00
C ILE A 10 4.23 11.63 -16.64
N LEU A 11 4.49 10.47 -16.04
CA LEU A 11 5.47 9.47 -16.48
C LEU A 11 4.82 8.08 -16.38
N PRO A 12 4.03 7.65 -17.38
CA PRO A 12 3.17 6.49 -17.26
C PRO A 12 3.92 5.19 -17.04
N ASP A 13 5.07 5.02 -17.69
CA ASP A 13 5.88 3.81 -17.56
C ASP A 13 6.44 3.65 -16.15
N LEU A 14 6.95 4.75 -15.58
CA LEU A 14 7.48 4.77 -14.21
C LEU A 14 6.36 4.60 -13.18
N GLN A 15 5.24 5.31 -13.34
CA GLN A 15 4.12 5.23 -12.41
C GLN A 15 3.46 3.85 -12.43
N ALA A 16 3.23 3.26 -13.61
CA ALA A 16 2.68 1.91 -13.73
C ALA A 16 3.63 0.85 -13.16
N GLY A 17 4.94 0.97 -13.44
CA GLY A 17 5.95 0.07 -12.89
C GLY A 17 6.00 0.09 -11.37
N LEU A 18 6.07 1.28 -10.77
CA LEU A 18 6.06 1.47 -9.31
C LEU A 18 4.75 0.97 -8.69
N LEU A 19 3.61 1.30 -9.28
CA LEU A 19 2.30 0.88 -8.77
C LEU A 19 2.15 -0.64 -8.80
N LYS A 20 2.59 -1.29 -9.90
CA LYS A 20 2.58 -2.76 -10.02
C LYS A 20 3.43 -3.41 -8.92
N GLN A 21 4.66 -2.95 -8.72
CA GLN A 21 5.55 -3.48 -7.69
C GLN A 21 5.00 -3.27 -6.28
N TRP A 22 4.46 -2.07 -6.01
CA TRP A 22 3.83 -1.74 -4.73
C TRP A 22 2.63 -2.64 -4.42
N CYS A 23 1.68 -2.74 -5.36
CA CYS A 23 0.50 -3.59 -5.19
C CYS A 23 0.88 -5.07 -5.04
N LEU A 24 1.87 -5.55 -5.78
CA LEU A 24 2.36 -6.93 -5.65
C LEU A 24 2.95 -7.19 -4.28
N LEU A 25 3.80 -6.28 -3.78
CA LEU A 25 4.43 -6.41 -2.46
C LEU A 25 3.38 -6.40 -1.34
N VAL A 26 2.40 -5.50 -1.42
CA VAL A 26 1.28 -5.45 -0.46
C VAL A 26 0.44 -6.72 -0.53
N LEU A 27 0.11 -7.20 -1.72
CA LEU A 27 -0.67 -8.43 -1.89
C LEU A 27 0.05 -9.63 -1.27
N LEU A 28 1.34 -9.81 -1.58
CA LEU A 28 2.14 -10.91 -1.07
C LEU A 28 2.26 -10.88 0.46
N THR A 29 2.57 -9.72 1.04
CA THR A 29 2.69 -9.57 2.49
C THR A 29 1.36 -9.75 3.21
N THR A 30 0.26 -9.27 2.62
CA THR A 30 -1.09 -9.46 3.19
C THR A 30 -1.49 -10.92 3.14
N LEU A 31 -1.33 -11.60 1.99
CA LEU A 31 -1.64 -13.02 1.86
C LEU A 31 -0.79 -13.90 2.77
N LEU A 32 0.51 -13.58 2.91
CA LEU A 32 1.39 -14.27 3.87
C LEU A 32 0.85 -14.13 5.30
N THR A 33 0.50 -12.91 5.70
CA THR A 33 -0.03 -12.63 7.05
C THR A 33 -1.36 -13.36 7.30
N GLN A 34 -2.25 -13.37 6.31
CA GLN A 34 -3.52 -14.10 6.41
C GLN A 34 -3.31 -15.61 6.45
N GLY A 35 -2.37 -16.14 5.66
CA GLY A 35 -2.00 -17.55 5.69
C GLY A 35 -1.47 -17.99 7.05
N ILE A 36 -0.63 -17.16 7.69
CA ILE A 36 -0.16 -17.39 9.06
C ILE A 36 -1.35 -17.37 10.04
N ALA A 37 -2.23 -16.37 9.97
CA ALA A 37 -3.39 -16.27 10.84
C ALA A 37 -4.30 -17.51 10.73
N LEU A 38 -4.61 -17.94 9.49
CA LEU A 38 -5.40 -19.14 9.25
C LEU A 38 -4.70 -20.40 9.75
N GLY A 39 -3.38 -20.52 9.53
CA GLY A 39 -2.59 -21.64 10.03
C GLY A 39 -2.60 -21.74 11.55
N LEU A 40 -2.56 -20.61 12.26
CA LEU A 40 -2.66 -20.57 13.72
C LEU A 40 -4.05 -20.96 14.21
N VAL A 41 -5.12 -20.45 13.58
CA VAL A 41 -6.50 -20.82 13.90
C VAL A 41 -6.71 -22.32 13.68
N TRP A 42 -6.24 -22.84 12.56
CA TRP A 42 -6.33 -24.26 12.23
C TRP A 42 -5.52 -25.12 13.22
N LEU A 43 -4.30 -24.71 13.58
CA LEU A 43 -3.48 -25.40 14.57
C LEU A 43 -4.13 -25.39 15.97
N GLN A 44 -4.78 -24.29 16.34
CA GLN A 44 -5.51 -24.18 17.60
C GLN A 44 -6.69 -25.16 17.63
N ASP A 45 -7.52 -25.16 16.59
CA ASP A 45 -8.69 -26.03 16.47
C ASP A 45 -8.27 -27.51 16.50
N TRP A 46 -7.22 -27.88 15.76
CA TRP A 46 -6.63 -29.23 15.78
C TRP A 46 -6.09 -29.65 17.17
N ARG A 47 -5.59 -28.70 17.96
CA ARG A 47 -5.06 -28.99 19.31
C ARG A 47 -6.15 -29.05 20.38
N LEU A 48 -7.32 -28.46 20.12
CA LEU A 48 -8.42 -28.30 21.06
C LEU A 48 -9.67 -29.01 20.51
N GLU A 49 -9.63 -30.34 20.39
CA GLU A 49 -10.80 -31.15 20.01
C GLU A 49 -11.94 -31.17 21.07
N GLY A 50 -11.93 -30.27 22.07
CA GLY A 50 -12.83 -30.33 23.22
C GLY A 50 -13.31 -28.97 23.72
N GLU A 51 -14.65 -28.82 23.74
CA GLU A 51 -15.46 -27.85 24.49
C GLU A 51 -15.04 -26.38 24.43
N TYR A 52 -15.66 -25.65 23.50
CA TYR A 52 -15.84 -24.20 23.62
C TYR A 52 -16.69 -23.91 24.87
N LEU A 53 -16.06 -23.69 26.03
CA LEU A 53 -16.73 -23.30 27.28
C LEU A 53 -17.34 -21.90 27.13
N PHE A 54 -18.62 -21.84 26.75
CA PHE A 54 -19.43 -20.65 26.99
C PHE A 54 -19.95 -20.71 28.43
N VAL A 55 -19.50 -19.80 29.29
CA VAL A 55 -20.15 -19.55 30.57
C VAL A 55 -21.45 -18.81 30.28
N SER A 56 -22.58 -19.52 30.27
CA SER A 56 -23.88 -18.87 30.26
C SER A 56 -24.01 -18.01 31.52
N HIS A 57 -24.26 -16.71 31.38
CA HIS A 57 -24.84 -15.89 32.45
C HIS A 57 -26.31 -16.30 32.67
N GLN A 58 -26.54 -17.54 33.08
CA GLN A 58 -27.83 -18.01 33.55
C GLN A 58 -27.66 -18.51 34.96
N ASP A 59 -28.37 -17.85 35.88
CA ASP A 59 -28.58 -18.19 37.29
C ASP A 59 -29.27 -19.56 37.46
N ALA A 60 -28.72 -20.62 36.86
CA ALA A 60 -29.21 -21.98 36.96
C ALA A 60 -28.16 -22.82 37.66
N ALA A 61 -28.52 -23.39 38.80
CA ALA A 61 -27.67 -24.19 39.68
C ALA A 61 -27.19 -25.53 39.07
N GLN A 62 -27.32 -25.73 37.76
CA GLN A 62 -26.86 -26.93 37.06
C GLN A 62 -26.14 -26.55 35.76
N PRO A 63 -24.99 -27.18 35.46
CA PRO A 63 -24.28 -26.95 34.21
C PRO A 63 -25.13 -27.48 33.04
N VAL A 64 -25.63 -26.57 32.20
CA VAL A 64 -26.27 -26.94 30.93
C VAL A 64 -25.15 -27.18 29.93
N ILE A 65 -24.93 -28.46 29.56
CA ILE A 65 -24.06 -28.83 28.43
C ILE A 65 -24.79 -28.36 27.17
N MET A 66 -24.46 -27.16 26.67
CA MET A 66 -24.95 -26.69 25.39
C MET A 66 -24.15 -27.41 24.30
N ALA A 67 -24.84 -28.10 23.39
CA ALA A 67 -24.20 -28.51 22.14
C ALA A 67 -23.62 -27.24 21.49
N PRO A 68 -22.36 -27.26 21.03
CA PRO A 68 -21.75 -26.08 20.45
C PRO A 68 -22.67 -25.60 19.32
N THR A 69 -23.22 -24.39 19.44
CA THR A 69 -23.79 -23.72 18.27
C THR A 69 -22.63 -23.66 17.28
N ASN A 70 -22.75 -24.41 16.17
CA ASN A 70 -21.70 -24.63 15.18
C ASN A 70 -21.38 -23.36 14.37
N VAL A 71 -21.20 -22.21 15.01
CA VAL A 71 -20.52 -21.09 14.38
C VAL A 71 -19.05 -21.44 14.43
N GLY A 72 -18.59 -22.16 13.41
CA GLY A 72 -17.18 -22.50 13.30
C GLY A 72 -16.37 -21.21 13.33
N VAL A 73 -15.24 -21.19 14.04
CA VAL A 73 -14.33 -20.02 14.08
C VAL A 73 -14.03 -19.51 12.66
N MET A 74 -14.00 -20.41 11.68
CA MET A 74 -13.86 -20.10 10.26
C MET A 74 -14.98 -19.23 9.67
N GLU A 75 -16.23 -19.35 10.12
CA GLU A 75 -17.35 -18.53 9.66
C GLU A 75 -17.22 -17.07 10.07
N ILE A 76 -16.54 -16.81 11.20
CA ILE A 76 -16.27 -15.45 11.69
C ILE A 76 -14.97 -14.91 11.11
N VAL A 77 -13.92 -15.75 11.06
CA VAL A 77 -12.58 -15.35 10.64
C VAL A 77 -12.51 -15.08 9.14
N LEU A 78 -13.10 -15.93 8.29
CA LEU A 78 -12.99 -15.79 6.84
C LEU A 78 -13.56 -14.45 6.31
N PRO A 79 -14.79 -14.02 6.68
CA PRO A 79 -15.30 -12.72 6.26
C PRO A 79 -14.41 -11.56 6.72
N ALA A 80 -13.90 -11.63 7.96
CA ALA A 80 -13.01 -10.60 8.49
C ALA A 80 -11.69 -10.49 7.68
N LEU A 81 -11.10 -11.63 7.29
CA LEU A 81 -9.89 -11.65 6.46
C LEU A 81 -10.15 -11.12 5.04
N VAL A 82 -11.29 -11.45 4.44
CA VAL A 82 -11.67 -10.93 3.11
C VAL A 82 -11.87 -9.41 3.16
N ILE A 83 -12.58 -8.91 4.17
CA ILE A 83 -12.78 -7.46 4.37
C ILE A 83 -11.43 -6.78 4.59
N ALA A 84 -10.56 -7.35 5.43
CA ALA A 84 -9.23 -6.81 5.69
C ALA A 84 -8.36 -6.77 4.41
N LEU A 85 -8.42 -7.82 3.57
CA LEU A 85 -7.72 -7.85 2.28
C LEU A 85 -8.20 -6.73 1.35
N ALA A 86 -9.52 -6.60 1.19
CA ALA A 86 -10.13 -5.59 0.34
C ALA A 86 -9.77 -4.17 0.79
N LEU A 87 -9.87 -3.89 2.10
CA LEU A 87 -9.49 -2.60 2.68
C LEU A 87 -8.00 -2.30 2.49
N ASN A 88 -7.13 -3.28 2.72
CA ASN A 88 -5.69 -3.09 2.57
C ASN A 88 -5.31 -2.79 1.11
N LEU A 89 -5.87 -3.56 0.15
CA LEU A 89 -5.65 -3.30 -1.28
C LEU A 89 -6.16 -1.93 -1.70
N ALA A 90 -7.34 -1.51 -1.23
CA ALA A 90 -7.87 -0.18 -1.53
C ALA A 90 -6.95 0.93 -1.02
N ILE A 91 -6.61 0.91 0.28
CA ILE A 91 -5.74 1.90 0.92
C ILE A 91 -4.37 1.94 0.22
N SER A 92 -3.80 0.78 -0.06
CA SER A 92 -2.50 0.67 -0.71
C SER A 92 -2.49 1.19 -2.14
N LEU A 93 -3.57 0.97 -2.91
CA LEU A 93 -3.72 1.53 -4.25
C LEU A 93 -3.78 3.06 -4.20
N PHE A 94 -4.58 3.63 -3.30
CA PHE A 94 -4.65 5.08 -3.10
C PHE A 94 -3.29 5.67 -2.69
N ALA A 95 -2.61 5.02 -1.75
CA ALA A 95 -1.28 5.44 -1.32
C ALA A 95 -0.26 5.38 -2.48
N GLY A 96 -0.21 4.27 -3.22
CA GLY A 96 0.70 4.09 -4.36
C GLY A 96 0.45 5.12 -5.48
N LEU A 97 -0.81 5.40 -5.79
CA LEU A 97 -1.18 6.46 -6.74
C LEU A 97 -0.70 7.84 -6.24
N TYR A 98 -0.95 8.17 -4.98
CA TYR A 98 -0.55 9.45 -4.39
C TYR A 98 0.98 9.64 -4.41
N TYR A 99 1.74 8.64 -3.96
CA TYR A 99 3.20 8.71 -3.91
C TYR A 99 3.83 8.72 -5.30
N SER A 100 3.37 7.85 -6.22
CA SER A 100 3.89 7.82 -7.59
C SER A 100 3.66 9.15 -8.32
N HIS A 101 2.51 9.80 -8.13
CA HIS A 101 2.23 11.12 -8.70
C HIS A 101 3.17 12.20 -8.15
N ARG A 102 3.42 12.19 -6.84
CA ARG A 102 4.34 13.15 -6.19
C ARG A 102 5.79 12.99 -6.66
N LEU A 103 6.21 11.78 -7.03
CA LEU A 103 7.55 11.51 -7.57
C LEU A 103 7.68 11.86 -9.06
N ALA A 104 6.61 11.67 -9.84
CA ALA A 104 6.67 11.86 -11.29
C ALA A 104 6.99 13.30 -11.70
N GLY A 105 6.49 14.30 -10.95
CA GLY A 105 6.76 15.72 -11.19
C GLY A 105 8.25 16.10 -11.16
N PRO A 106 8.96 15.90 -10.03
CA PRO A 106 10.38 16.23 -9.93
C PRO A 106 11.25 15.40 -10.87
N ILE A 107 10.97 14.10 -11.03
CA ILE A 107 11.72 13.23 -11.96
C ILE A 107 11.59 13.74 -13.40
N TYR A 108 10.38 14.11 -13.83
CA TYR A 108 10.16 14.65 -15.17
C TYR A 108 10.95 15.94 -15.40
N ARG A 109 10.97 16.86 -14.43
CA ARG A 109 11.75 18.11 -14.52
C ARG A 109 13.24 17.86 -14.65
N ILE A 110 13.79 16.96 -13.82
CA ILE A 110 15.20 16.60 -13.86
C ILE A 110 15.55 15.96 -15.20
N ARG A 111 14.76 14.98 -15.66
CA ARG A 111 14.99 14.30 -16.94
C ARG A 111 14.99 15.27 -18.11
N ARG A 112 14.02 16.19 -18.14
CA ARG A 112 13.91 17.20 -19.19
C ARG A 112 15.12 18.14 -19.23
N ALA A 113 15.56 18.64 -18.07
CA ALA A 113 16.73 19.50 -17.98
C ALA A 113 18.00 18.80 -18.47
N LEU A 114 18.18 17.52 -18.12
CA LEU A 114 19.31 16.72 -18.61
C LEU A 114 19.26 16.50 -20.12
N GLN A 115 18.07 16.25 -20.69
CA GLN A 115 17.90 16.11 -22.15
C GLN A 115 18.21 17.41 -22.89
N GLU A 116 17.69 18.55 -22.41
CA GLU A 116 18.00 19.86 -22.99
C GLU A 116 19.50 20.17 -22.92
N ALA A 117 20.18 19.81 -21.82
CA ALA A 117 21.63 19.98 -21.68
C ALA A 117 22.43 19.08 -22.63
N GLN A 118 21.98 17.84 -22.86
CA GLN A 118 22.61 16.92 -23.82
C GLN A 118 22.51 17.42 -25.26
N GLU A 119 21.43 18.15 -25.58
CA GLU A 119 21.23 18.79 -26.88
C GLU A 119 22.03 20.10 -27.04
N GLY A 120 22.83 20.50 -26.04
CA GLY A 120 23.60 21.75 -26.04
C GLY A 120 22.74 23.00 -25.89
N LYS A 121 21.48 22.86 -25.46
CA LYS A 121 20.59 24.00 -25.24
C LYS A 121 20.92 24.67 -23.91
N PRO A 122 20.73 25.99 -23.78
CA PRO A 122 20.82 26.66 -22.49
C PRO A 122 19.71 26.14 -21.57
N VAL A 123 20.11 25.54 -20.44
CA VAL A 123 19.19 24.94 -19.47
C VAL A 123 19.07 25.85 -18.26
N PRO A 124 17.87 26.36 -17.92
CA PRO A 124 17.67 27.11 -16.69
C PRO A 124 17.83 26.20 -15.46
N PRO A 125 18.15 26.77 -14.28
CA PRO A 125 18.29 25.97 -13.07
C PRO A 125 17.01 25.20 -12.75
N ILE A 126 17.18 23.93 -12.41
CA ILE A 126 16.14 23.00 -11.97
C ILE A 126 15.64 23.46 -10.60
N VAL A 127 14.44 24.05 -10.57
CA VAL A 127 13.75 24.42 -9.33
C VAL A 127 12.57 23.50 -9.09
N LEU A 128 12.63 22.75 -7.99
CA LEU A 128 11.58 21.87 -7.48
C LEU A 128 10.72 22.58 -6.44
N ARG A 129 9.46 22.16 -6.26
CA ARG A 129 8.56 22.82 -5.30
C ARG A 129 8.96 22.52 -3.86
N LYS A 130 8.49 23.35 -2.92
CA LYS A 130 8.78 23.22 -1.48
C LYS A 130 8.55 21.82 -0.92
N ASN A 131 7.54 21.09 -1.41
CA ASN A 131 7.20 19.77 -0.92
C ASN A 131 7.58 18.63 -1.89
N ASP A 132 8.33 18.93 -2.95
CA ASP A 132 8.83 17.91 -3.87
C ASP A 132 10.06 17.21 -3.26
N GLN A 133 10.28 15.96 -3.65
CA GLN A 133 11.48 15.19 -3.31
C GLN A 133 12.64 15.55 -4.25
N PHE A 134 13.85 15.06 -3.96
CA PHE A 134 15.05 15.19 -4.80
C PHE A 134 15.61 16.61 -4.96
N LYS A 135 15.40 17.49 -3.98
CA LYS A 135 15.94 18.86 -4.05
C LYS A 135 17.46 18.91 -4.06
N ASP A 136 18.11 18.11 -3.21
CA ASP A 136 19.57 18.06 -3.13
C ASP A 136 20.15 17.57 -4.46
N LEU A 137 19.53 16.55 -5.07
CA LEU A 137 19.88 16.10 -6.42
C LEU A 137 19.70 17.19 -7.48
N ALA A 138 18.60 17.95 -7.42
CA ALA A 138 18.39 19.06 -8.35
C ALA A 138 19.44 20.16 -8.17
N GLU A 139 19.86 20.43 -6.93
CA GLU A 139 20.93 21.38 -6.63
C GLU A 139 22.29 20.91 -7.15
N ASP A 140 22.64 19.64 -6.92
CA ASP A 140 23.88 19.06 -7.42
C ASP A 140 23.95 19.12 -8.96
N ILE A 141 22.84 18.81 -9.64
CA ILE A 141 22.75 18.92 -11.10
C ILE A 141 22.88 20.38 -11.54
N ASN A 142 22.26 21.33 -10.84
CA ASN A 142 22.40 22.75 -11.17
C ASN A 142 23.85 23.22 -11.08
N ARG A 143 24.59 22.78 -10.04
CA ARG A 143 26.02 23.10 -9.89
C ARG A 143 26.85 22.53 -11.05
N LEU A 144 26.56 21.30 -11.47
CA LEU A 144 27.22 20.67 -12.62
C LEU A 144 26.93 21.41 -13.93
N LEU A 145 25.69 21.84 -14.14
CA LEU A 145 25.28 22.56 -15.35
C LEU A 145 25.82 23.99 -15.40
N ALA A 146 25.98 24.64 -14.25
CA ALA A 146 26.56 25.99 -14.17
C ALA A 146 28.08 26.03 -14.42
N GLY A 147 28.77 24.90 -14.25
CA GLY A 147 30.21 24.77 -14.51
C GLY A 147 30.58 24.42 -15.96
N ARG A 148 29.60 24.34 -16.86
CA ARG A 148 29.77 24.16 -18.31
C ARG A 148 29.51 25.46 -19.04
#